data_AF-A0A378ASS5-F1
#
_entry.id   AF-A0A378ASS5-F1
#
_cell.length_a   1.000
_cell.length_b   1.000
_cell.length_c   1.000
_cell.angle_alpha   90.00
_cell.angle_beta   90.00
_cell.angle_gamma   90.00
#
_symmetry.space_group_name_H-M   'P 1'
#
loop_
_entity.id
_entity.type
_entity.pdbx_description
1 polymer ?
#
loop_
_entity_poly.entity_id
_entity_poly.type
_entity_poly.pdbx_seq_one_letter_code
_entity_poly.pdbx_strand_id
1 'polypeptide(L)'
;MRGKIALEEHVSTPENNRLWDSSGEAGRNGTEYMKDVERRLLDRSIQLEEMAQRHIDHVILSLTSPGAQSILDKAKAVSFARDTNDFIVENYVKPNPDKFSAFATLALQNPEAAAEELERAVKKLGMKGALINGYTNVKDSEHGLYLDDESMLVFWDKVNELNVPVYLHPREPLEGPARGIYTGYEA
;
A
#
# COMPACT_ATOMS: atom_id res chain seq x y z
N MET A 1 -19.27 18.52 10.89
CA MET A 1 -19.08 18.39 9.43
C MET A 1 -19.54 17.00 9.01
N ARG A 2 -20.47 16.90 8.06
CA ARG A 2 -20.90 15.64 7.41
C ARG A 2 -20.11 15.44 6.12
N GLY A 3 -19.99 14.22 5.61
CA GLY A 3 -19.30 13.91 4.35
C GLY A 3 -17.80 13.73 4.48
N LYS A 4 -17.27 13.40 5.66
CA LYS A 4 -15.81 13.23 5.83
C LYS A 4 -15.34 11.97 5.07
N ILE A 5 -14.30 12.15 4.27
CA ILE A 5 -13.60 11.07 3.57
C ILE A 5 -12.18 11.00 4.12
N ALA A 6 -11.75 9.82 4.57
CA ALA A 6 -10.36 9.55 4.91
C ALA A 6 -9.72 8.66 3.85
N LEU A 7 -8.43 8.86 3.55
CA LEU A 7 -7.81 8.29 2.34
C LEU A 7 -6.34 7.84 2.49
N GLU A 8 -5.84 7.76 3.72
CA GLU A 8 -4.58 7.11 4.09
C GLU A 8 -4.87 6.07 5.19
N GLU A 9 -5.84 5.20 4.92
CA GLU A 9 -6.37 4.26 5.91
C GLU A 9 -5.88 2.85 5.61
N HIS A 10 -4.97 2.34 6.43
CA HIS A 10 -4.26 1.11 6.12
C HIS A 10 -5.03 -0.16 6.45
N VAL A 11 -4.82 -1.16 5.60
CA VAL A 11 -5.23 -2.55 5.80
C VAL A 11 -4.05 -3.47 5.58
N SER A 12 -4.15 -4.69 6.08
CA SER A 12 -3.25 -5.77 5.71
C SER A 12 -4.03 -6.98 5.18
N THR A 13 -3.32 -7.97 4.70
CA THR A 13 -3.85 -9.29 4.32
C THR A 13 -3.08 -10.37 5.07
N PRO A 14 -3.66 -11.58 5.24
CA PRO A 14 -2.91 -12.70 5.81
C PRO A 14 -1.60 -12.99 5.06
N GLU A 15 -1.59 -12.79 3.74
CA GLU A 15 -0.38 -12.98 2.94
C GLU A 15 0.66 -11.89 3.19
N ASN A 16 0.25 -10.62 3.25
CA ASN A 16 1.16 -9.52 3.59
C ASN A 16 1.80 -9.74 4.98
N ASN A 17 1.01 -10.13 5.98
CA ASN A 17 1.52 -10.42 7.33
C ASN A 17 2.46 -11.63 7.40
N ARG A 18 2.39 -12.58 6.46
CA ARG A 18 3.35 -13.69 6.39
C ARG A 18 4.69 -13.29 5.81
N LEU A 19 4.70 -12.32 4.89
CA LEU A 19 5.91 -11.83 4.23
C LEU A 19 6.65 -10.78 5.07
N TRP A 20 5.94 -10.15 5.99
CA TRP A 20 6.46 -9.08 6.83
C TRP A 20 7.07 -9.58 8.13
N ASP A 21 8.26 -9.06 8.49
CA ASP A 21 8.82 -9.19 9.83
C ASP A 21 8.55 -7.95 10.71
N SER A 22 7.64 -8.07 11.68
CA SER A 22 7.26 -6.96 12.58
C SER A 22 8.19 -6.80 13.77
N SER A 23 9.27 -7.60 13.86
CA SER A 23 10.20 -7.60 15.00
C SER A 23 10.85 -6.24 15.26
N GLY A 24 11.23 -5.51 14.21
CA GLY A 24 11.81 -4.17 14.32
C GLY A 24 10.83 -3.15 14.92
N GLU A 25 9.58 -3.16 14.44
CA GLU A 25 8.51 -2.31 15.00
C GLU A 25 8.15 -2.69 16.43
N ALA A 26 8.04 -3.98 16.71
CA ALA A 26 7.79 -4.48 18.05
C ALA A 26 8.91 -4.12 19.02
N GLY A 27 10.17 -4.06 18.56
CA GLY A 27 11.31 -3.61 19.34
C GLY A 27 11.24 -2.12 19.69
N ARG A 28 10.73 -1.28 18.77
CA ARG A 28 10.59 0.18 18.98
C ARG A 28 9.36 0.55 19.82
N ASN A 29 8.21 -0.05 19.53
CA ASN A 29 6.91 0.37 20.06
C ASN A 29 6.31 -0.62 21.09
N GLY A 30 6.88 -1.82 21.21
CA GLY A 30 6.41 -2.87 22.10
C GLY A 30 5.51 -3.91 21.42
N THR A 31 5.58 -5.15 21.91
CA THR A 31 4.83 -6.29 21.34
C THR A 31 3.31 -6.15 21.48
N GLU A 32 2.82 -5.60 22.59
CA GLU A 32 1.37 -5.44 22.81
C GLU A 32 0.78 -4.41 21.84
N TYR A 33 1.48 -3.30 21.62
CA TYR A 33 1.13 -2.31 20.62
C TYR A 33 1.04 -2.95 19.22
N MET A 34 2.05 -3.71 18.81
CA MET A 34 2.04 -4.35 17.49
C MET A 34 0.93 -5.37 17.31
N LYS A 35 0.57 -6.13 18.37
CA LYS A 35 -0.60 -7.02 18.33
C LYS A 35 -1.90 -6.25 18.10
N ASP A 36 -2.05 -5.07 18.72
CA ASP A 36 -3.23 -4.23 18.48
C ASP A 36 -3.26 -3.66 17.06
N VAL A 37 -2.10 -3.21 16.55
CA VAL A 37 -1.95 -2.76 15.16
C VAL A 37 -2.33 -3.85 14.17
N GLU A 38 -1.77 -5.06 14.30
CA GLU A 38 -2.07 -6.19 13.40
C GLU A 38 -3.56 -6.55 13.42
N ARG A 39 -4.17 -6.56 14.62
CA ARG A 39 -5.61 -6.80 14.77
C ARG A 39 -6.44 -5.76 14.02
N ARG A 40 -6.12 -4.47 14.18
CA ARG A 40 -6.83 -3.35 13.52
C ARG A 40 -6.62 -3.32 12.01
N LEU A 41 -5.46 -3.75 11.52
CA LEU A 41 -5.17 -3.84 10.09
C LEU A 41 -5.98 -4.94 9.38
N LEU A 42 -6.41 -5.98 10.10
CA LEU A 42 -7.17 -7.10 9.52
C LEU A 42 -8.69 -7.01 9.74
N ASP A 43 -9.13 -6.39 10.83
CA ASP A 43 -10.55 -6.37 11.23
C ASP A 43 -11.24 -5.04 10.92
N ARG A 44 -12.09 -5.04 9.89
CA ARG A 44 -12.87 -3.87 9.47
C ARG A 44 -14.02 -3.52 10.40
N SER A 45 -14.47 -4.43 11.26
CA SER A 45 -15.57 -4.14 12.19
C SER A 45 -15.21 -3.03 13.18
N ILE A 46 -13.95 -3.01 13.63
CA ILE A 46 -13.39 -1.97 14.50
C ILE A 46 -13.43 -0.62 13.77
N GLN A 47 -12.97 -0.57 12.52
CA GLN A 47 -12.92 0.67 11.74
C GLN A 47 -14.33 1.22 11.48
N LEU A 48 -15.32 0.37 11.19
CA LEU A 48 -16.71 0.79 11.02
C LEU A 48 -17.28 1.44 12.29
N GLU A 49 -16.99 0.87 13.46
CA GLU A 49 -17.41 1.46 14.74
C GLU A 49 -16.77 2.84 14.95
N GLU A 50 -15.46 2.94 14.71
CA GLU A 50 -14.71 4.19 14.87
C GLU A 50 -15.15 5.27 13.88
N MET A 51 -15.47 4.89 12.63
CA MET A 51 -16.06 5.76 11.61
C MET A 51 -17.40 6.33 12.09
N ALA A 52 -18.28 5.49 12.65
CA ALA A 52 -19.58 5.92 13.16
C ALA A 52 -19.43 6.92 14.31
N GLN A 53 -18.54 6.64 15.27
CA GLN A 53 -18.25 7.51 16.41
C GLN A 53 -17.67 8.88 15.99
N ARG A 54 -16.87 8.90 14.91
CA ARG A 54 -16.17 10.11 14.42
C ARG A 54 -16.89 10.80 13.28
N HIS A 55 -18.04 10.28 12.83
CA HIS A 55 -18.78 10.76 11.66
C HIS A 55 -17.94 10.78 10.37
N ILE A 56 -17.13 9.73 10.15
CA ILE A 56 -16.43 9.49 8.88
C ILE A 56 -17.40 8.73 7.98
N ASP A 57 -17.72 9.31 6.83
CA ASP A 57 -18.77 8.79 5.96
C ASP A 57 -18.22 7.77 4.96
N HIS A 58 -16.97 7.96 4.53
CA HIS A 58 -16.29 7.07 3.60
C HIS A 58 -14.79 6.97 3.89
N VAL A 59 -14.21 5.82 3.57
CA VAL A 59 -12.78 5.54 3.72
C VAL A 59 -12.24 4.94 2.42
N ILE A 60 -11.10 5.43 1.95
CA ILE A 60 -10.33 4.80 0.88
C ILE A 60 -9.20 4.00 1.52
N LEU A 61 -9.34 2.68 1.47
CA LEU A 61 -8.40 1.72 2.05
C LEU A 61 -7.14 1.59 1.19
N SER A 62 -6.01 1.30 1.82
CA SER A 62 -4.74 1.03 1.14
C SER A 62 -3.93 -0.04 1.87
N LEU A 63 -3.17 -0.84 1.13
CA LEU A 63 -2.27 -1.82 1.76
C LEU A 63 -1.17 -1.10 2.54
N THR A 64 -0.91 -1.53 3.77
CA THR A 64 0.16 -0.97 4.61
C THR A 64 1.55 -1.12 3.98
N SER A 65 2.43 -0.16 4.27
CA SER A 65 3.79 -0.03 3.73
C SER A 65 4.76 -1.05 4.30
N PRO A 66 5.71 -1.66 3.51
CA PRO A 66 5.97 -1.36 2.11
C PRO A 66 5.29 -2.32 1.13
N GLY A 67 4.48 -3.30 1.55
CA GLY A 67 3.68 -4.14 0.64
C GLY A 67 4.47 -4.74 -0.54
N ALA A 68 3.94 -4.59 -1.76
CA ALA A 68 4.58 -5.17 -2.96
C ALA A 68 5.98 -4.61 -3.25
N GLN A 69 6.28 -3.39 -2.80
CA GLN A 69 7.54 -2.68 -3.03
C GLN A 69 8.76 -3.34 -2.35
N SER A 70 8.59 -4.22 -1.37
CA SER A 70 9.71 -4.94 -0.72
C SER A 70 9.99 -6.32 -1.34
N ILE A 71 9.13 -6.82 -2.23
CA ILE A 71 9.30 -8.15 -2.82
C ILE A 71 10.30 -8.08 -3.98
N LEU A 72 11.46 -8.71 -3.83
CA LEU A 72 12.54 -8.66 -4.84
C LEU A 72 12.22 -9.42 -6.13
N ASP A 73 11.59 -10.60 -6.00
CA ASP A 73 11.20 -11.40 -7.16
C ASP A 73 10.02 -10.75 -7.89
N LYS A 74 10.25 -10.36 -9.15
CA LYS A 74 9.27 -9.60 -9.95
C LYS A 74 7.96 -10.36 -10.15
N ALA A 75 8.03 -11.66 -10.44
CA ALA A 75 6.85 -12.46 -10.72
C ALA A 75 6.02 -12.65 -9.43
N LYS A 76 6.69 -12.89 -8.30
CA LYS A 76 6.05 -12.95 -6.98
C LYS A 76 5.43 -11.62 -6.60
N ALA A 77 6.10 -10.50 -6.84
CA ALA A 77 5.57 -9.16 -6.55
C ALA A 77 4.29 -8.88 -7.35
N VAL A 78 4.28 -9.22 -8.65
CA VAL A 78 3.11 -9.06 -9.53
C VAL A 78 1.94 -9.94 -9.06
N SER A 79 2.18 -11.22 -8.76
CA SER A 79 1.13 -12.10 -8.22
C SER A 79 0.59 -11.57 -6.90
N PHE A 80 1.49 -11.18 -5.98
CA PHE A 80 1.14 -10.65 -4.67
C PHE A 80 0.26 -9.40 -4.78
N ALA A 81 0.63 -8.45 -5.65
CA ALA A 81 -0.15 -7.23 -5.85
C ALA A 81 -1.57 -7.55 -6.33
N ARG A 82 -1.69 -8.43 -7.32
CA ARG A 82 -2.97 -8.87 -7.88
C ARG A 82 -3.85 -9.57 -6.84
N ASP A 83 -3.31 -10.57 -6.16
CA ASP A 83 -4.01 -11.35 -5.14
C ASP A 83 -4.43 -10.47 -3.96
N THR A 84 -3.59 -9.50 -3.59
CA THR A 84 -3.90 -8.54 -2.52
C THR A 84 -5.01 -7.59 -2.91
N ASN A 85 -5.01 -7.07 -4.14
CA ASN A 85 -6.08 -6.21 -4.64
C ASN A 85 -7.43 -6.95 -4.65
N ASP A 86 -7.43 -8.20 -5.10
CA ASP A 86 -8.63 -9.07 -5.07
C ASP A 86 -9.08 -9.31 -3.62
N PHE A 87 -8.16 -9.68 -2.72
CA PHE A 87 -8.47 -9.90 -1.32
C PHE A 87 -9.11 -8.68 -0.65
N ILE A 88 -8.53 -7.49 -0.83
CA ILE A 88 -9.03 -6.24 -0.25
C ILE A 88 -10.45 -5.97 -0.75
N VAL A 89 -10.69 -6.15 -2.04
CA VAL A 89 -12.01 -5.88 -2.61
C VAL A 89 -13.05 -6.88 -2.12
N GLU A 90 -12.75 -8.18 -2.16
CA GLU A 90 -13.67 -9.23 -1.74
C GLU A 90 -14.00 -9.17 -0.24
N ASN A 91 -12.99 -8.94 0.60
CA ASN A 91 -13.15 -9.09 2.06
C ASN A 91 -13.43 -7.78 2.79
N TYR A 92 -13.04 -6.62 2.23
CA TYR A 92 -13.18 -5.33 2.92
C TYR A 92 -14.13 -4.38 2.21
N VAL A 93 -14.01 -4.22 0.89
CA VAL A 93 -14.83 -3.26 0.14
C VAL A 93 -16.24 -3.80 -0.12
N LYS A 94 -16.36 -4.98 -0.74
CA LYS A 94 -17.66 -5.54 -1.14
C LYS A 94 -18.66 -5.73 0.01
N PRO A 95 -18.26 -6.08 1.25
CA PRO A 95 -19.21 -6.18 2.36
C PRO A 95 -19.82 -4.85 2.79
N ASN A 96 -19.14 -3.71 2.55
CA ASN A 96 -19.61 -2.38 2.95
C ASN A 96 -19.27 -1.32 1.86
N PRO A 97 -19.82 -1.45 0.64
CA PRO A 97 -19.38 -0.66 -0.52
C PRO A 97 -19.80 0.82 -0.44
N ASP A 98 -20.75 1.16 0.43
CA ASP A 98 -21.11 2.55 0.75
C ASP A 98 -20.09 3.21 1.70
N LYS A 99 -19.33 2.42 2.46
CA LYS A 99 -18.34 2.89 3.44
C LYS A 99 -16.91 2.86 2.92
N PHE A 100 -16.59 1.89 2.06
CA PHE A 100 -15.22 1.66 1.63
C PHE A 100 -15.05 1.76 0.12
N SER A 101 -13.92 2.34 -0.26
CA SER A 101 -13.24 2.16 -1.55
C SER A 101 -11.80 1.71 -1.27
N ALA A 102 -11.00 1.48 -2.31
CA ALA A 102 -9.59 1.15 -2.12
C ALA A 102 -8.68 1.78 -3.19
N PHE A 103 -7.42 2.00 -2.82
CA PHE A 103 -6.31 2.19 -3.73
C PHE A 103 -5.61 0.86 -4.01
N ALA A 104 -5.15 0.69 -5.24
CA ALA A 104 -4.40 -0.48 -5.66
C ALA A 104 -2.99 -0.48 -5.05
N THR A 105 -2.54 -1.67 -4.63
CA THR A 105 -1.11 -1.97 -4.48
C THR A 105 -0.55 -2.45 -5.82
N LEU A 106 0.67 -2.05 -6.18
CA LEU A 106 1.28 -2.33 -7.48
C LEU A 106 2.74 -2.75 -7.34
N ALA A 107 3.20 -3.61 -8.25
CA ALA A 107 4.56 -4.12 -8.28
C ALA A 107 5.43 -3.37 -9.30
N LEU A 108 5.93 -2.18 -8.93
CA LEU A 108 6.73 -1.30 -9.82
C LEU A 108 8.12 -1.87 -10.18
N GLN A 109 8.51 -3.04 -9.66
CA GLN A 109 9.67 -3.80 -10.15
C GLN A 109 9.50 -4.16 -11.64
N ASN A 110 8.25 -4.20 -12.11
CA ASN A 110 7.82 -4.40 -13.48
C ASN A 110 6.75 -3.33 -13.82
N PRO A 111 7.17 -2.15 -14.32
CA PRO A 111 6.28 -1.02 -14.60
C PRO A 111 5.15 -1.36 -15.59
N GLU A 112 5.43 -2.18 -16.59
CA GLU A 112 4.43 -2.64 -17.56
C GLU A 112 3.33 -3.47 -16.88
N ALA A 113 3.71 -4.46 -16.07
CA ALA A 113 2.74 -5.26 -15.32
C ALA A 113 1.99 -4.43 -14.26
N ALA A 114 2.65 -3.44 -13.65
CA ALA A 114 1.99 -2.49 -12.75
C ALA A 114 0.95 -1.63 -13.46
N ALA A 115 1.23 -1.17 -14.69
CA ALA A 115 0.27 -0.43 -15.50
C ALA A 115 -0.95 -1.31 -15.87
N GLU A 116 -0.72 -2.56 -16.29
CA GLU A 116 -1.79 -3.52 -16.57
C GLU A 116 -2.66 -3.80 -15.34
N GLU A 117 -2.03 -3.97 -14.17
CA GLU A 117 -2.75 -4.21 -12.92
C GLU A 117 -3.51 -2.96 -12.43
N LEU A 118 -2.96 -1.75 -12.61
CA LEU A 118 -3.68 -0.51 -12.33
C LEU A 118 -4.95 -0.40 -13.19
N GLU A 119 -4.85 -0.69 -14.48
CA GLU A 119 -6.00 -0.70 -15.38
C GLU A 119 -7.06 -1.68 -14.92
N ARG A 120 -6.67 -2.90 -14.54
CA ARG A 120 -7.60 -3.90 -14.01
C ARG A 120 -8.24 -3.42 -12.70
N ALA A 121 -7.44 -2.95 -11.75
CA ALA A 121 -7.90 -2.50 -10.45
C ALA A 121 -8.94 -1.37 -10.58
N VAL A 122 -8.69 -0.40 -11.47
CA VAL A 122 -9.62 0.70 -11.71
C VAL A 122 -10.85 0.24 -12.50
N LYS A 123 -10.66 -0.36 -13.68
CA LYS A 123 -11.76 -0.67 -14.61
C LYS A 123 -12.60 -1.89 -14.21
N LYS A 124 -12.02 -2.85 -13.47
CA LYS A 124 -12.70 -4.11 -13.11
C LYS A 124 -13.03 -4.21 -11.63
N LEU A 125 -12.15 -3.73 -10.75
CA LEU A 125 -12.38 -3.80 -9.30
C LEU A 125 -12.98 -2.51 -8.71
N GLY A 126 -12.98 -1.41 -9.46
CA GLY A 126 -13.55 -0.13 -9.02
C GLY A 126 -12.68 0.67 -8.06
N MET A 127 -11.41 0.30 -7.91
CA MET A 127 -10.42 1.02 -7.10
C MET A 127 -10.21 2.45 -7.63
N LYS A 128 -9.81 3.37 -6.74
CA LYS A 128 -9.82 4.82 -7.00
C LYS A 128 -8.47 5.42 -7.39
N GLY A 129 -7.50 4.58 -7.72
CA GLY A 129 -6.11 4.95 -7.97
C GLY A 129 -5.15 3.92 -7.38
N ALA A 130 -3.92 4.33 -7.11
CA ALA A 130 -2.91 3.49 -6.45
C ALA A 130 -2.30 4.19 -5.23
N LEU A 131 -1.82 3.40 -4.28
CA LEU A 131 -0.93 3.86 -3.22
C LEU A 131 0.40 3.13 -3.36
N ILE A 132 1.47 3.91 -3.48
CA ILE A 132 2.84 3.43 -3.65
C ILE A 132 3.64 3.76 -2.40
N ASN A 133 4.33 2.77 -1.85
CA ASN A 133 5.12 2.93 -0.64
C ASN A 133 6.56 3.30 -0.99
N GLY A 134 6.83 4.61 -1.05
CA GLY A 134 8.15 5.18 -1.35
C GLY A 134 8.78 4.62 -2.63
N TYR A 135 9.96 4.01 -2.49
CA TYR A 135 10.68 3.37 -3.58
C TYR A 135 10.41 1.86 -3.62
N THR A 136 10.73 1.25 -4.75
CA THR A 136 10.67 -0.20 -4.96
C THR A 136 12.04 -0.84 -4.83
N ASN A 137 12.17 -1.86 -3.97
CA ASN A 137 13.42 -2.62 -3.85
C ASN A 137 13.74 -3.35 -5.17
N VAL A 138 14.99 -3.26 -5.59
CA VAL A 138 15.55 -3.98 -6.74
C VAL A 138 16.87 -4.62 -6.33
N LYS A 139 17.18 -5.83 -6.80
CA LYS A 139 18.39 -6.61 -6.43
C LYS A 139 18.45 -7.04 -4.95
N ASP A 140 18.39 -6.12 -4.00
CA ASP A 140 18.53 -6.33 -2.55
C ASP A 140 17.87 -5.18 -1.73
N SER A 141 18.20 -5.08 -0.42
CA SER A 141 17.67 -4.06 0.50
C SER A 141 18.33 -2.69 0.38
N GLU A 142 19.46 -2.57 -0.33
CA GLU A 142 20.26 -1.34 -0.47
C GLU A 142 20.00 -0.62 -1.81
N HIS A 143 19.35 -1.26 -2.78
CA HIS A 143 19.05 -0.69 -4.08
C HIS A 143 17.55 -0.47 -4.29
N GLY A 144 17.18 0.76 -4.68
CA GLY A 144 15.81 1.17 -4.95
C GLY A 144 15.62 1.68 -6.38
N LEU A 145 14.44 1.42 -6.94
CA LEU A 145 13.92 2.04 -8.13
C LEU A 145 12.88 3.10 -7.72
N TYR A 146 13.09 4.33 -8.16
CA TYR A 146 12.27 5.49 -7.81
C TYR A 146 11.30 5.84 -8.94
N LEU A 147 10.23 6.55 -8.59
CA LEU A 147 9.14 6.83 -9.53
C LEU A 147 9.51 7.87 -10.61
N ASP A 148 10.63 8.58 -10.46
CA ASP A 148 11.16 9.55 -11.43
C ASP A 148 12.12 8.93 -12.46
N ASP A 149 12.41 7.63 -12.35
CA ASP A 149 13.18 6.90 -13.36
C ASP A 149 12.41 6.80 -14.70
N GLU A 150 13.14 6.87 -15.82
CA GLU A 150 12.54 6.82 -17.16
C GLU A 150 11.75 5.52 -17.42
N SER A 151 12.11 4.41 -16.78
CA SER A 151 11.36 3.15 -16.87
C SER A 151 9.94 3.25 -16.29
N MET A 152 9.64 4.28 -15.49
CA MET A 152 8.31 4.51 -14.91
C MET A 152 7.34 5.21 -15.87
N LEU A 153 7.81 5.70 -17.03
CA LEU A 153 6.96 6.44 -17.97
C LEU A 153 5.73 5.63 -18.39
N VAL A 154 5.87 4.32 -18.63
CA VAL A 154 4.73 3.45 -18.99
C VAL A 154 3.66 3.38 -17.89
N PHE A 155 4.08 3.42 -16.63
CA PHE A 155 3.16 3.46 -15.49
C PHE A 155 2.46 4.83 -15.42
N TRP A 156 3.21 5.94 -15.57
CA TRP A 156 2.65 7.28 -15.54
C TRP A 156 1.72 7.57 -16.72
N ASP A 157 2.03 7.09 -17.92
CA ASP A 157 1.15 7.16 -19.09
C ASP A 157 -0.19 6.47 -18.79
N LYS A 158 -0.16 5.31 -18.14
CA LYS A 158 -1.38 4.60 -17.74
C LYS A 158 -2.16 5.32 -16.64
N VAL A 159 -1.49 5.89 -15.65
CA VAL A 159 -2.12 6.74 -14.62
C VAL A 159 -2.86 7.91 -15.27
N ASN A 160 -2.22 8.58 -16.23
CA ASN A 160 -2.81 9.68 -16.99
C ASN A 160 -3.99 9.23 -17.86
N GLU A 161 -3.86 8.10 -18.58
CA GLU A 161 -4.96 7.51 -19.37
C GLU A 161 -6.21 7.24 -18.52
N LEU A 162 -6.01 6.66 -17.34
CA LEU A 162 -7.10 6.30 -16.42
C LEU A 162 -7.65 7.51 -15.65
N ASN A 163 -6.92 8.62 -15.63
CA ASN A 163 -7.25 9.84 -14.89
C ASN A 163 -7.53 9.56 -13.40
N VAL A 164 -6.62 8.83 -12.75
CA VAL A 164 -6.69 8.48 -11.32
C VAL A 164 -5.48 9.00 -10.56
N PRO A 165 -5.60 9.30 -9.25
CA PRO A 165 -4.48 9.71 -8.43
C PRO A 165 -3.52 8.55 -8.12
N VAL A 166 -2.27 8.91 -7.82
CA VAL A 166 -1.29 8.06 -7.14
C VAL A 166 -0.96 8.71 -5.79
N TYR A 167 -1.18 7.98 -4.71
CA TYR A 167 -0.79 8.37 -3.37
C TYR A 167 0.62 7.85 -3.08
N LEU A 168 1.59 8.73 -2.84
CA LEU A 168 2.95 8.33 -2.48
C LEU A 168 3.11 8.31 -0.95
N HIS A 169 2.99 7.13 -0.37
CA HIS A 169 3.07 6.90 1.07
C HIS A 169 4.52 6.67 1.52
N PRO A 170 4.95 7.13 2.70
CA PRO A 170 6.30 6.92 3.19
C PRO A 170 6.65 5.44 3.45
N ARG A 171 7.96 5.19 3.53
CA ARG A 171 8.53 3.96 4.09
C ARG A 171 9.89 4.25 4.70
N GLU A 172 10.40 3.31 5.49
CA GLU A 172 11.77 3.35 5.97
C GLU A 172 12.77 3.44 4.80
N PRO A 173 13.88 4.16 4.97
CA PRO A 173 14.86 4.38 3.90
C PRO A 173 15.64 3.11 3.57
N LEU A 174 16.32 3.13 2.42
CA LEU A 174 17.21 2.05 1.99
C LEU A 174 18.27 1.76 3.06
N GLU A 175 18.69 0.49 3.12
CA GLU A 175 19.82 0.08 3.94
C GLU A 175 21.16 0.53 3.32
N GLY A 176 22.25 0.32 4.07
CA GLY A 176 23.59 0.54 3.55
C GLY A 176 23.93 1.99 3.22
N PRO A 177 24.85 2.25 2.26
CA PRO A 177 25.30 3.58 1.89
C PRO A 177 24.18 4.51 1.42
N ALA A 178 23.09 3.98 0.88
CA ALA A 178 21.92 4.74 0.44
C ALA A 178 21.14 5.36 1.62
N ARG A 179 21.28 4.83 2.84
CA ARG A 179 20.83 5.49 4.08
C ARG A 179 21.54 6.82 4.33
N GLY A 180 22.68 7.03 3.68
CA GLY A 180 23.52 8.21 3.80
C GLY A 180 22.85 9.52 3.38
N ILE A 181 21.70 9.48 2.70
CA ILE A 181 20.88 10.68 2.45
C ILE A 181 20.41 11.37 3.74
N TYR A 182 20.39 10.64 4.86
CA TYR A 182 20.11 11.18 6.20
C TYR A 182 21.38 11.45 7.03
N THR A 183 22.58 11.27 6.46
CA THR A 183 23.82 11.62 7.17
C THR A 183 23.86 13.12 7.42
N GLY A 184 23.87 13.51 8.70
CA GLY A 184 23.87 14.91 9.15
C GLY A 184 22.54 15.42 9.70
N TYR A 185 21.48 14.62 9.69
CA TYR A 185 20.24 14.90 10.42
C TYR A 185 20.24 14.13 11.75
N GLU A 186 19.86 14.80 12.84
CA GLU A 186 19.69 14.14 14.14
C GLU A 186 18.52 13.14 14.07
N ALA A 187 18.68 12.00 14.75
CA ALA A 187 17.70 10.91 14.79
C ALA A 187 16.55 11.19 15.77
#